data_AF-A0A6V8P5Z2-F1
#
_entry.id   AF-A0A6V8P5Z2-F1
#
_cell.length_a   1.000
_cell.length_b   1.000
_cell.length_c   1.000
_cell.angle_alpha   90.00
_cell.angle_beta   90.00
_cell.angle_gamma   90.00
#
_symmetry.space_group_name_H-M   'P 1'
#
loop_
_entity.id
_entity.type
_entity.pdbx_description
1 polymer ?
#
loop_
_entity_poly.entity_id
_entity_poly.type
_entity_poly.pdbx_seq_one_letter_code
_entity_poly.pdbx_strand_id
1 'polypeptide(L)'
;MAKDNPKANEVNQTGLYWPEKRTEVDRVILPFQTVETINESKADRDELTLFRQMGEPTPGWRNKLIWGDNKYIMASLLPEFAGKINLIYIDPPFFTGTDQTINLQISDDLTVTKERSIIEEAAYRNIWRYGTASYFQWIYDRLSLMRELLSRNGMIFIRHDQYWSHYVKVIADEVFGKGNFQNEIVVKRIYKNVTRQGRISIPIATDSLFVYFKSMDAHYFDIYKKLSQTRESYWRALDDSSGIRRPPERKILGKVFYPPPGKHFKFSQNKIDALMEEGRIRINPETGRPQYLVAPADAIVLNSNWTDISGYSFTSGYPTENSEDLLERVIKAGSESGDLVADFFCGSGTTLAVAEKLGRRWIGADLSKFAIHTTRKRLLGIPGCQPFEVLNLGKYEKAKLKENGVSRYIDFILELYRAEPLSGYTTLHGKKAGRMVHIGDVDSIVTEREIRETVKECALAGVKSVDVLGWDFEMGLHDLVDRIGDEHSVRIRLVQIPREALEVRDAAREEVKFFDLNYLELEHTLNGKTLTIALKDFIISNPEYLPEEVREKVKKFTDYIDYWAVDFNYKDDTFHNMWQSFRTRKHQSLETKVSHTYEETGKYQVLVKVVDIFGNDTNKLINVEV
;
A
#
# COMPACT_ATOMS: atom_id res chain seq x y z
N MET A 1 -15.96 -25.15 -58.03
CA MET A 1 -15.03 -25.66 -56.99
C MET A 1 -14.00 -24.58 -56.70
N ALA A 2 -14.37 -23.61 -55.86
CA ALA A 2 -13.40 -22.73 -55.22
C ALA A 2 -13.06 -23.39 -53.89
N LYS A 3 -11.80 -23.81 -53.71
CA LYS A 3 -11.33 -24.33 -52.43
C LYS A 3 -11.07 -23.12 -51.53
N ASP A 4 -11.91 -22.94 -50.53
CA ASP A 4 -11.64 -22.09 -49.38
C ASP A 4 -10.31 -22.52 -48.75
N ASN A 5 -9.35 -21.60 -48.77
CA ASN A 5 -8.04 -21.79 -48.16
C ASN A 5 -8.14 -21.32 -46.70
N PRO A 6 -8.09 -22.23 -45.69
CA PRO A 6 -8.35 -21.86 -44.28
C PRO A 6 -7.25 -21.00 -43.64
N LYS A 7 -6.19 -20.67 -44.38
CA LYS A 7 -4.98 -20.00 -43.87
C LYS A 7 -4.94 -18.47 -44.06
N ALA A 8 -6.03 -17.85 -44.53
CA ALA A 8 -6.04 -16.41 -44.79
C ALA A 8 -6.42 -15.51 -43.58
N ASN A 9 -6.75 -16.09 -42.42
CA ASN A 9 -7.21 -15.34 -41.24
C ASN A 9 -6.23 -15.35 -40.04
N GLU A 10 -5.00 -15.84 -40.20
CA GLU A 10 -4.10 -16.10 -39.05
C GLU A 10 -2.91 -15.12 -38.90
N VAL A 11 -2.90 -14.00 -39.62
CA VAL A 11 -1.82 -13.00 -39.49
C VAL A 11 -2.41 -11.59 -39.49
N ASN A 12 -2.62 -11.02 -38.30
CA ASN A 12 -2.60 -9.56 -38.01
C ASN A 12 -2.94 -9.22 -36.53
N GLN A 13 -2.39 -9.93 -35.54
CA GLN A 13 -2.36 -9.40 -34.17
C GLN A 13 -0.97 -8.84 -33.86
N THR A 14 -0.83 -7.52 -33.96
CA THR A 14 0.35 -6.80 -33.48
C THR A 14 0.24 -6.65 -31.97
N GLY A 15 1.21 -7.17 -31.21
CA GLY A 15 1.20 -7.15 -29.75
C GLY A 15 2.57 -7.45 -29.13
N LEU A 16 2.67 -7.33 -27.81
CA LEU A 16 3.85 -7.73 -27.04
C LEU A 16 3.72 -9.21 -26.66
N TYR A 17 4.74 -10.00 -26.96
CA TYR A 17 4.77 -11.45 -26.73
C TYR A 17 5.97 -11.83 -25.86
N TRP A 18 5.75 -12.76 -24.93
CA TRP A 18 6.79 -13.36 -24.09
C TRP A 18 6.50 -14.84 -23.84
N PRO A 19 7.49 -15.64 -23.44
CA PRO A 19 7.30 -17.06 -23.13
C PRO A 19 6.20 -17.28 -22.09
N GLU A 20 5.33 -18.27 -22.32
CA GLU A 20 4.22 -18.63 -21.43
C GLU A 20 3.23 -17.49 -21.11
N LYS A 21 3.10 -16.50 -21.99
CA LYS A 21 2.07 -15.47 -21.84
C LYS A 21 0.68 -16.10 -21.69
N ARG A 22 0.02 -15.78 -20.59
CA ARG A 22 -1.35 -16.21 -20.27
C ARG A 22 -2.27 -15.00 -20.22
N THR A 23 -3.43 -15.14 -20.83
CA THR A 23 -4.49 -14.12 -20.81
C THR A 23 -5.52 -14.38 -19.71
N GLU A 24 -5.67 -15.64 -19.30
CA GLU A 24 -6.50 -16.01 -18.17
C GLU A 24 -5.78 -15.71 -16.86
N VAL A 25 -6.42 -14.90 -16.02
CA VAL A 25 -5.93 -14.55 -14.69
C VAL A 25 -6.56 -15.47 -13.66
N ASP A 26 -5.71 -16.11 -12.85
CA ASP A 26 -6.14 -16.92 -11.71
C ASP A 26 -6.77 -16.04 -10.62
N ARG A 27 -7.97 -16.43 -10.16
CA ARG A 27 -8.83 -15.66 -9.24
C ARG A 27 -9.09 -16.48 -7.98
N VAL A 28 -8.06 -16.63 -7.16
CA VAL A 28 -8.22 -17.26 -5.85
C VAL A 28 -8.85 -16.24 -4.89
N ILE A 29 -10.05 -16.56 -4.40
CA ILE A 29 -10.77 -15.77 -3.41
C ILE A 29 -10.38 -16.27 -2.03
N LEU A 30 -9.88 -15.36 -1.19
CA LEU A 30 -9.45 -15.64 0.17
C LEU A 30 -10.25 -14.76 1.15
N PRO A 31 -10.57 -15.27 2.35
CA PRO A 31 -11.28 -14.48 3.33
C PRO A 31 -10.38 -13.37 3.89
N PHE A 32 -10.91 -12.16 4.01
CA PHE A 32 -10.27 -11.10 4.77
C PHE A 32 -10.43 -11.35 6.26
N GLN A 33 -9.34 -11.20 7.01
CA GLN A 33 -9.32 -11.23 8.46
C GLN A 33 -9.13 -9.80 8.97
N THR A 34 -10.03 -9.30 9.80
CA THR A 34 -9.88 -7.98 10.41
C THR A 34 -8.85 -8.07 11.53
N VAL A 35 -7.75 -7.32 11.38
CA VAL A 35 -6.67 -7.26 12.38
C VAL A 35 -6.94 -6.16 13.41
N GLU A 36 -7.52 -5.06 12.94
CA GLU A 36 -7.79 -3.88 13.75
C GLU A 36 -8.92 -3.08 13.12
N THR A 37 -9.82 -2.58 13.97
CA THR A 37 -10.85 -1.63 13.59
C THR A 37 -10.60 -0.29 14.27
N ILE A 38 -10.42 0.76 13.46
CA ILE A 38 -10.15 2.13 13.92
C ILE A 38 -11.42 2.96 13.76
N ASN A 39 -11.88 3.55 14.87
CA ASN A 39 -13.09 4.36 14.93
C ASN A 39 -12.81 5.87 15.00
N GLU A 40 -11.68 6.27 15.60
CA GLU A 40 -11.33 7.68 15.84
C GLU A 40 -9.82 7.91 15.61
N SER A 41 -9.43 9.11 15.15
CA SER A 41 -8.03 9.46 14.90
C SER A 41 -7.34 9.99 16.17
N LYS A 42 -6.00 9.92 16.24
CA LYS A 42 -5.26 10.51 17.37
C LYS A 42 -5.36 12.04 17.38
N ALA A 43 -5.36 12.67 16.20
CA ALA A 43 -5.41 14.13 16.06
C ALA A 43 -6.71 14.73 16.64
N ASP A 44 -7.83 14.00 16.55
CA ASP A 44 -9.12 14.43 17.12
C ASP A 44 -9.12 14.51 18.65
N ARG A 45 -8.18 13.80 19.31
CA ARG A 45 -8.03 13.83 20.77
C ARG A 45 -7.23 15.04 21.26
N ASP A 46 -6.24 15.48 20.47
CA ASP A 46 -5.37 16.62 20.80
C ASP A 46 -6.07 17.96 20.50
N GLU A 47 -6.93 18.01 19.48
CA GLU A 47 -7.78 19.18 19.17
C GLU A 47 -9.19 19.05 19.76
N LEU A 48 -9.30 19.26 21.07
CA LEU A 48 -10.59 19.66 21.66
C LEU A 48 -11.00 21.02 21.07
N THR A 49 -12.02 20.99 20.20
CA THR A 49 -12.79 22.11 19.61
C THR A 49 -12.19 22.82 18.37
N LEU A 50 -12.89 22.75 17.21
CA LEU A 50 -13.60 23.87 16.56
C LEU A 50 -13.91 23.67 15.05
N PHE A 51 -13.46 22.59 14.39
CA PHE A 51 -13.66 22.43 12.93
C PHE A 51 -14.25 21.07 12.52
N ARG A 52 -15.47 20.77 12.98
CA ARG A 52 -16.27 19.67 12.41
C ARG A 52 -16.93 20.15 11.10
N GLN A 53 -16.12 20.32 10.06
CA GLN A 53 -16.56 20.50 8.67
C GLN A 53 -15.78 19.57 7.73
N MET A 54 -15.63 18.30 8.13
CA MET A 54 -15.41 17.22 7.18
C MET A 54 -16.70 16.40 7.12
N GLY A 55 -17.11 16.01 5.91
CA GLY A 55 -18.45 15.53 5.58
C GLY A 55 -18.97 14.46 6.54
N GLU A 56 -20.30 14.39 6.68
CA GLU A 56 -20.93 13.39 7.54
C GLU A 56 -20.41 11.97 7.19
N PRO A 57 -20.01 11.17 8.19
CA PRO A 57 -19.60 9.79 7.96
C PRO A 57 -20.68 9.08 7.18
N THR A 58 -20.33 8.42 6.07
CA THR A 58 -21.32 7.62 5.34
C THR A 58 -21.74 6.48 6.26
N PRO A 59 -23.03 6.38 6.66
CA PRO A 59 -23.45 5.35 7.61
C PRO A 59 -23.10 3.96 7.07
N GLY A 60 -22.23 3.24 7.76
CA GLY A 60 -21.88 1.85 7.43
C GLY A 60 -20.68 1.62 6.51
N TRP A 61 -19.95 2.66 6.06
CA TRP A 61 -18.69 2.46 5.33
C TRP A 61 -17.47 2.57 6.24
N ARG A 62 -16.50 1.67 6.06
CA ARG A 62 -15.15 1.77 6.63
C ARG A 62 -14.14 1.64 5.50
N ASN A 63 -13.21 2.59 5.43
CA ASN A 63 -12.08 2.51 4.50
C ASN A 63 -11.24 1.26 4.81
N LYS A 64 -10.48 0.75 3.84
CA LYS A 64 -9.80 -0.55 3.98
C LYS A 64 -8.32 -0.43 3.68
N LEU A 65 -7.48 -0.80 4.65
CA LEU A 65 -6.05 -0.93 4.49
C LEU A 65 -5.68 -2.42 4.60
N ILE A 66 -5.24 -3.03 3.50
CA ILE A 66 -5.16 -4.48 3.38
C ILE A 66 -3.71 -4.93 3.22
N TRP A 67 -3.25 -5.77 4.13
CA TRP A 67 -1.95 -6.41 4.04
C TRP A 67 -2.03 -7.74 3.27
N GLY A 68 -1.15 -7.92 2.29
CA GLY A 68 -0.99 -9.16 1.53
C GLY A 68 -0.60 -8.95 0.06
N ASP A 69 -0.47 -10.03 -0.71
CA ASP A 69 -0.21 -9.91 -2.16
C ASP A 69 -1.45 -9.31 -2.86
N ASN A 70 -1.23 -8.17 -3.50
CA ASN A 70 -2.27 -7.41 -4.18
C ASN A 70 -3.01 -8.17 -5.28
N LYS A 71 -2.43 -9.19 -5.93
CA LYS A 71 -3.17 -10.05 -6.89
C LYS A 71 -4.31 -10.77 -6.20
N TYR A 72 -4.04 -11.42 -5.07
CA TYR A 72 -5.07 -12.16 -4.33
C TYR A 72 -6.03 -11.24 -3.58
N ILE A 73 -5.54 -10.09 -3.09
CA ILE A 73 -6.41 -9.06 -2.51
C ILE A 73 -7.41 -8.59 -3.57
N MET A 74 -6.94 -8.18 -4.75
CA MET A 74 -7.84 -7.73 -5.82
C MET A 74 -8.80 -8.82 -6.25
N ALA A 75 -8.36 -10.07 -6.39
CA ALA A 75 -9.24 -11.20 -6.69
C ALA A 75 -10.32 -11.40 -5.60
N SER A 76 -9.98 -11.23 -4.33
CA SER A 76 -10.89 -11.36 -3.20
C SER A 76 -11.83 -10.15 -3.04
N LEU A 77 -11.47 -8.99 -3.60
CA LEU A 77 -12.33 -7.81 -3.69
C LEU A 77 -13.36 -7.91 -4.82
N LEU A 78 -13.11 -8.70 -5.88
CA LEU A 78 -14.00 -8.79 -7.05
C LEU A 78 -15.47 -9.08 -6.71
N PRO A 79 -15.81 -10.05 -5.82
CA PRO A 79 -17.22 -10.37 -5.52
C PRO A 79 -18.02 -9.17 -5.02
N GLU A 80 -17.37 -8.26 -4.29
CA GLU A 80 -18.02 -7.08 -3.70
C GLU A 80 -17.79 -5.80 -4.52
N PHE A 81 -16.60 -5.61 -5.11
CA PHE A 81 -16.15 -4.33 -5.68
C PHE A 81 -15.96 -4.32 -7.20
N ALA A 82 -16.27 -5.41 -7.90
CA ALA A 82 -16.24 -5.41 -9.36
C ALA A 82 -17.13 -4.28 -9.92
N GLY A 83 -16.56 -3.42 -10.76
CA GLY A 83 -17.30 -2.30 -11.34
C GLY A 83 -17.58 -1.12 -10.40
N LYS A 84 -16.97 -1.03 -9.21
CA LYS A 84 -17.32 -0.01 -8.20
C LYS A 84 -16.24 1.04 -7.94
N ILE A 85 -14.99 0.83 -8.35
CA ILE A 85 -13.88 1.77 -8.05
C ILE A 85 -13.86 2.91 -9.08
N ASN A 86 -13.91 4.16 -8.65
CA ASN A 86 -13.91 5.33 -9.54
C ASN A 86 -12.51 5.63 -10.08
N LEU A 87 -11.51 5.55 -9.23
CA LEU A 87 -10.14 5.93 -9.57
C LEU A 87 -9.15 4.92 -9.00
N ILE A 88 -8.22 4.48 -9.84
CA ILE A 88 -7.04 3.72 -9.39
C ILE A 88 -5.79 4.54 -9.70
N TYR A 89 -4.91 4.69 -8.71
CA TYR A 89 -3.54 5.15 -8.93
C TYR A 89 -2.59 4.02 -8.56
N ILE A 90 -1.59 3.77 -9.39
CA ILE A 90 -0.52 2.81 -9.10
C ILE A 90 0.85 3.38 -9.45
N ASP A 91 1.82 3.07 -8.58
CA ASP A 91 3.24 3.29 -8.78
C ASP A 91 3.96 1.94 -8.57
N PRO A 92 3.81 0.99 -9.52
CA PRO A 92 4.37 -0.34 -9.38
C PRO A 92 5.91 -0.28 -9.34
N PRO A 93 6.57 -1.26 -8.71
CA PRO A 93 8.02 -1.28 -8.61
C PRO A 93 8.71 -1.30 -9.98
N PHE A 94 9.80 -0.56 -10.08
CA PHE A 94 10.66 -0.53 -11.25
C PHE A 94 11.51 -1.81 -11.32
N PHE A 95 11.72 -2.36 -12.52
CA PHE A 95 12.83 -3.29 -12.78
C PHE A 95 14.11 -2.44 -12.80
N THR A 96 14.53 -2.03 -11.63
CA THR A 96 15.87 -1.52 -11.36
C THR A 96 16.45 -2.55 -10.43
N GLY A 97 17.41 -3.35 -10.87
CA GLY A 97 18.05 -4.40 -10.05
C GLY A 97 18.88 -3.84 -8.90
N THR A 98 18.32 -2.90 -8.14
CA THR A 98 18.91 -2.19 -7.02
C THR A 98 18.00 -2.37 -5.81
N ASP A 99 18.58 -2.89 -4.75
CA ASP A 99 17.94 -3.11 -3.46
C ASP A 99 17.44 -1.78 -2.89
N GLN A 100 16.13 -1.56 -2.95
CA GLN A 100 15.51 -0.40 -2.35
C GLN A 100 15.37 -0.64 -0.85
N THR A 101 16.34 -0.11 -0.11
CA THR A 101 16.35 -0.12 1.35
C THR A 101 15.41 0.93 1.93
N ILE A 102 14.80 0.66 3.09
CA ILE A 102 13.78 1.50 3.73
C ILE A 102 14.40 2.25 4.91
N ASN A 103 14.24 3.57 5.00
CA ASN A 103 14.75 4.31 6.15
C ASN A 103 13.73 4.32 7.30
N LEU A 104 14.06 3.65 8.41
CA LEU A 104 13.38 3.69 9.70
C LEU A 104 13.87 4.88 10.52
N GLN A 105 12.99 5.58 11.22
CA GLN A 105 13.38 6.60 12.18
C GLN A 105 13.15 6.07 13.60
N ILE A 106 14.22 5.93 14.39
CA ILE A 106 14.18 5.33 15.74
C ILE A 106 14.21 6.42 16.82
N SER A 107 14.98 7.50 16.64
CA SER A 107 15.07 8.65 17.56
C SER A 107 15.60 9.92 16.83
N ASP A 108 15.75 11.04 17.57
CA ASP A 108 16.15 12.37 17.05
C ASP A 108 17.36 12.35 16.11
N ASP A 109 18.35 11.50 16.40
CA ASP A 109 19.64 11.46 15.68
C ASP A 109 19.83 10.16 14.88
N LEU A 110 18.80 9.31 14.83
CA LEU A 110 18.94 7.93 14.36
C LEU A 110 17.92 7.55 13.31
N THR A 111 18.37 7.61 12.06
CA THR A 111 17.67 7.04 10.91
C THR A 111 18.44 5.81 10.44
N VAL A 112 17.75 4.71 10.24
CA VAL A 112 18.31 3.39 9.99
C VAL A 112 17.76 2.83 8.72
N THR A 113 18.64 2.44 7.83
CA THR A 113 18.29 1.82 6.58
C THR A 113 17.97 0.33 6.83
N LYS A 114 16.68 -0.01 6.97
CA LYS A 114 16.17 -1.38 7.01
C LYS A 114 16.31 -2.05 5.64
N GLU A 115 16.95 -3.20 5.65
CA GLU A 115 16.91 -4.15 4.54
C GLU A 115 15.53 -4.81 4.47
N ARG A 116 15.05 -5.08 3.26
CA ARG A 116 13.74 -5.71 3.04
C ARG A 116 13.69 -7.06 3.78
N SER A 117 12.52 -7.43 4.27
CA SER A 117 12.33 -8.78 4.82
C SER A 117 12.65 -9.83 3.75
N ILE A 118 13.05 -11.03 4.15
CA ILE A 118 13.33 -12.13 3.22
C ILE A 118 12.12 -12.42 2.32
N ILE A 119 10.89 -12.22 2.78
CA ILE A 119 9.68 -12.32 1.92
C ILE A 119 9.68 -11.25 0.86
N GLU A 120 9.83 -9.99 1.24
CA GLU A 120 9.82 -8.89 0.28
C GLU A 120 10.94 -9.13 -0.73
N GLU A 121 12.16 -9.40 -0.25
CA GLU A 121 13.29 -9.72 -1.10
C GLU A 121 13.04 -10.96 -1.97
N ALA A 122 12.42 -12.03 -1.46
CA ALA A 122 12.09 -13.24 -2.22
C ALA A 122 10.96 -13.01 -3.21
N ALA A 123 9.93 -12.21 -2.90
CA ALA A 123 8.85 -11.86 -3.81
C ALA A 123 9.39 -10.99 -4.94
N TYR A 124 10.20 -9.97 -4.62
CA TYR A 124 10.92 -9.17 -5.60
C TYR A 124 11.89 -10.04 -6.42
N ARG A 125 12.77 -10.82 -5.78
CA ARG A 125 13.67 -11.78 -6.46
C ARG A 125 12.89 -12.76 -7.31
N ASN A 126 11.73 -13.27 -6.90
CA ASN A 126 10.90 -14.20 -7.68
C ASN A 126 10.22 -13.52 -8.89
N ILE A 127 9.80 -12.25 -8.78
CA ILE A 127 9.37 -11.45 -9.94
C ILE A 127 10.51 -11.36 -10.97
N TRP A 128 11.76 -11.27 -10.49
CA TRP A 128 12.95 -11.10 -11.33
C TRP A 128 13.67 -12.40 -11.73
N ARG A 129 13.39 -13.54 -11.08
CA ARG A 129 14.11 -14.82 -11.21
C ARG A 129 13.98 -15.48 -12.58
N TYR A 130 12.93 -15.14 -13.33
CA TYR A 130 12.69 -15.66 -14.69
C TYR A 130 12.81 -14.58 -15.79
N GLY A 131 13.40 -13.42 -15.46
CA GLY A 131 13.65 -12.34 -16.40
C GLY A 131 12.44 -11.42 -16.65
N THR A 132 12.44 -10.75 -17.80
CA THR A 132 11.43 -9.73 -18.13
C THR A 132 10.03 -10.32 -18.36
N ALA A 133 9.96 -11.57 -18.81
CA ALA A 133 8.71 -12.28 -19.08
C ALA A 133 7.85 -12.46 -17.81
N SER A 134 8.46 -12.81 -16.67
CA SER A 134 7.73 -12.95 -15.40
C SER A 134 7.18 -11.61 -14.92
N TYR A 135 7.94 -10.52 -15.05
CA TYR A 135 7.44 -9.18 -14.74
C TYR A 135 6.26 -8.77 -15.62
N PHE A 136 6.34 -9.04 -16.93
CA PHE A 136 5.26 -8.73 -17.87
C PHE A 136 3.98 -9.51 -17.53
N GLN A 137 4.08 -10.80 -17.21
CA GLN A 137 2.93 -11.56 -16.74
C GLN A 137 2.40 -11.03 -15.41
N TRP A 138 3.30 -10.68 -14.48
CA TRP A 138 2.95 -10.19 -13.14
C TRP A 138 2.17 -8.86 -13.18
N ILE A 139 2.57 -7.92 -14.05
CA ILE A 139 1.85 -6.65 -14.22
C ILE A 139 0.57 -6.83 -15.06
N TYR A 140 0.58 -7.72 -16.06
CA TYR A 140 -0.60 -8.06 -16.87
C TYR A 140 -1.75 -8.57 -15.99
N ASP A 141 -1.48 -9.54 -15.11
CA ASP A 141 -2.47 -10.11 -14.19
C ASP A 141 -3.12 -9.02 -13.33
N ARG A 142 -2.29 -8.09 -12.81
CA ARG A 142 -2.73 -7.02 -11.91
C ARG A 142 -3.56 -5.96 -12.62
N LEU A 143 -3.10 -5.49 -13.78
CA LEU A 143 -3.85 -4.52 -14.58
C LEU A 143 -5.20 -5.11 -15.01
N SER A 144 -5.26 -6.41 -15.30
CA SER A 144 -6.51 -7.10 -15.66
C SER A 144 -7.51 -7.08 -14.50
N LEU A 145 -7.07 -7.40 -13.28
CA LEU A 145 -7.92 -7.33 -12.08
C LEU A 145 -8.36 -5.90 -11.77
N MET A 146 -7.45 -4.92 -11.89
CA MET A 146 -7.78 -3.50 -11.71
C MET A 146 -8.85 -3.03 -12.69
N ARG A 147 -8.76 -3.47 -13.97
CA ARG A 147 -9.78 -3.15 -14.98
C ARG A 147 -11.15 -3.72 -14.60
N GLU A 148 -11.21 -4.92 -14.03
CA GLU A 148 -12.46 -5.52 -13.55
C GLU A 148 -13.05 -4.72 -12.37
N LEU A 149 -12.22 -4.30 -11.42
CA LEU A 149 -12.61 -3.51 -10.25
C LEU A 149 -13.08 -2.08 -10.58
N LEU A 150 -12.50 -1.45 -11.60
CA LEU A 150 -12.91 -0.09 -12.01
C LEU A 150 -14.38 -0.03 -12.40
N SER A 151 -15.06 1.05 -12.04
CA SER A 151 -16.39 1.38 -12.54
C SER A 151 -16.36 1.73 -14.01
N ARG A 152 -17.51 1.64 -14.69
CA ARG A 152 -17.63 1.94 -16.13
C ARG A 152 -17.09 3.33 -16.48
N ASN A 153 -17.30 4.31 -15.60
CA ASN A 153 -16.85 5.69 -15.76
C ASN A 153 -15.50 5.96 -15.08
N GLY A 154 -14.85 4.90 -14.57
CA GLY A 154 -13.61 5.00 -13.83
C GLY A 154 -12.38 5.10 -14.73
N MET A 155 -11.28 5.50 -14.12
CA MET A 155 -9.99 5.64 -14.79
C MET A 155 -8.83 5.16 -13.91
N ILE A 156 -7.70 4.90 -14.56
CA ILE A 156 -6.46 4.49 -13.92
C ILE A 156 -5.31 5.38 -14.35
N PHE A 157 -4.49 5.75 -13.36
CA PHE A 157 -3.21 6.42 -13.53
C PHE A 157 -2.08 5.45 -13.21
N ILE A 158 -1.16 5.26 -14.15
CA ILE A 158 -0.04 4.32 -14.03
C ILE A 158 1.25 5.11 -14.13
N ARG A 159 1.97 5.25 -13.01
CA ARG A 159 3.29 5.89 -12.99
C ARG A 159 4.37 4.88 -13.33
N HIS A 160 5.34 5.28 -14.16
CA HIS A 160 6.52 4.45 -14.44
C HIS A 160 7.74 5.26 -14.86
N ASP A 161 8.91 4.64 -14.80
CA ASP A 161 10.19 5.23 -15.23
C ASP A 161 10.40 5.10 -16.74
N GLN A 162 11.45 5.74 -17.26
CA GLN A 162 11.77 5.71 -18.69
C GLN A 162 12.18 4.32 -19.24
N TYR A 163 12.56 3.37 -18.38
CA TYR A 163 13.11 2.08 -18.84
C TYR A 163 11.99 1.09 -19.17
N TRP A 164 10.92 1.10 -18.37
CA TRP A 164 9.87 0.09 -18.45
C TRP A 164 8.50 0.65 -18.80
N SER A 165 8.33 1.98 -18.73
CA SER A 165 7.09 2.68 -19.09
C SER A 165 6.49 2.20 -20.41
N HIS A 166 7.28 2.07 -21.47
CA HIS A 166 6.77 1.67 -22.78
C HIS A 166 6.25 0.22 -22.81
N TYR A 167 6.88 -0.71 -22.11
CA TYR A 167 6.39 -2.09 -22.01
C TYR A 167 5.10 -2.16 -21.20
N VAL A 168 5.06 -1.48 -20.05
CA VAL A 168 3.85 -1.39 -19.21
C VAL A 168 2.71 -0.71 -19.97
N LYS A 169 3.02 0.32 -20.77
CA LYS A 169 2.04 0.98 -21.63
C LYS A 169 1.45 0.00 -22.63
N VAL A 170 2.26 -0.75 -23.36
CA VAL A 170 1.75 -1.71 -24.36
C VAL A 170 0.92 -2.82 -23.71
N ILE A 171 1.30 -3.27 -22.51
CA ILE A 171 0.48 -4.20 -21.72
C ILE A 171 -0.85 -3.56 -21.32
N ALA A 172 -0.83 -2.30 -20.88
CA ALA A 172 -2.05 -1.56 -20.56
C ALA A 172 -2.94 -1.30 -21.79
N ASP A 173 -2.37 -1.07 -22.98
CA ASP A 173 -3.12 -0.99 -24.24
C ASP A 173 -3.87 -2.29 -24.55
N GLU A 174 -3.26 -3.44 -24.22
CA GLU A 174 -3.89 -4.75 -24.41
C GLU A 174 -5.00 -4.99 -23.40
N VAL A 175 -4.78 -4.64 -22.13
CA VAL A 175 -5.76 -4.86 -21.05
C VAL A 175 -6.93 -3.89 -21.15
N PHE A 176 -6.66 -2.59 -21.24
CA PHE A 176 -7.68 -1.54 -21.26
C PHE A 176 -8.23 -1.26 -22.66
N GLY A 177 -7.51 -1.65 -23.70
CA GLY A 177 -7.81 -1.31 -25.09
C GLY A 177 -7.13 0.00 -25.50
N LYS A 178 -6.38 -0.04 -26.60
CA LYS A 178 -5.65 1.12 -27.14
C LYS A 178 -6.51 2.39 -27.33
N GLY A 179 -7.79 2.22 -27.66
CA GLY A 179 -8.73 3.36 -27.82
C GLY A 179 -9.06 4.06 -26.50
N ASN A 180 -8.85 3.40 -25.36
CA ASN A 180 -9.12 3.96 -24.04
C ASN A 180 -7.90 4.66 -23.41
N PHE A 181 -6.73 4.59 -24.06
CA PHE A 181 -5.58 5.42 -23.69
C PHE A 181 -5.90 6.90 -23.96
N GLN A 182 -5.77 7.74 -22.93
CA GLN A 182 -6.10 9.15 -23.04
C GLN A 182 -4.88 10.02 -23.25
N ASN A 183 -3.87 9.88 -22.38
CA ASN A 183 -2.69 10.74 -22.42
C ASN A 183 -1.51 10.15 -21.65
N GLU A 184 -0.32 10.69 -21.95
CA GLU A 184 0.89 10.54 -21.15
C GLU A 184 1.19 11.90 -20.49
N ILE A 185 1.17 11.92 -19.16
CA ILE A 185 1.50 13.09 -18.36
C ILE A 185 2.96 12.99 -17.92
N VAL A 186 3.71 14.07 -18.10
CA VAL A 186 5.12 14.15 -17.71
C VAL A 186 5.22 14.75 -16.32
N VAL A 187 5.77 13.97 -15.39
CA VAL A 187 5.93 14.36 -13.98
C VAL A 187 7.40 14.58 -13.68
N LYS A 188 7.73 15.65 -12.95
CA LYS A 188 9.12 15.98 -12.59
C LYS A 188 9.65 15.05 -11.48
N ARG A 189 10.83 14.47 -11.70
CA ARG A 189 11.62 13.77 -10.67
C ARG A 189 12.40 14.78 -9.81
N ILE A 190 13.01 14.29 -8.72
CA ILE A 190 13.92 15.10 -7.92
C ILE A 190 15.17 15.45 -8.74
N TYR A 191 15.53 16.73 -8.74
CA TYR A 191 16.78 17.20 -9.34
C TYR A 191 17.95 16.82 -8.43
N LYS A 192 18.69 15.75 -8.79
CA LYS A 192 19.98 15.48 -8.15
C LYS A 192 21.02 16.43 -8.76
N ASN A 193 21.37 17.51 -8.05
CA ASN A 193 22.51 18.40 -8.37
C ASN A 193 23.83 17.60 -8.27
N VAL A 194 24.12 16.75 -9.26
CA VAL A 194 25.33 15.92 -9.29
C VAL A 194 26.28 16.47 -10.35
N THR A 195 27.17 17.36 -9.91
CA THR A 195 28.36 17.78 -10.64
C THR A 195 29.39 16.65 -10.59
N ARG A 196 29.18 15.56 -11.36
CA ARG A 196 30.21 14.53 -11.56
C ARG A 196 30.90 14.78 -12.90
N GLN A 197 32.19 15.09 -12.86
CA GLN A 197 33.06 15.06 -14.04
C GLN A 197 33.09 13.62 -14.59
N GLY A 198 32.93 13.45 -15.91
CA GLY A 198 33.06 12.16 -16.59
C GLY A 198 31.78 11.32 -16.79
N ARG A 199 30.59 11.92 -16.91
CA ARG A 199 29.35 11.16 -17.20
C ARG A 199 29.27 10.70 -18.66
N ILE A 200 28.98 9.41 -18.86
CA ILE A 200 28.65 8.78 -20.17
C ILE A 200 27.11 8.74 -20.40
N SER A 201 26.28 9.12 -19.41
CA SER A 201 24.81 9.01 -19.49
C SER A 201 24.06 10.34 -19.38
N ILE A 202 22.89 10.41 -20.05
CA ILE A 202 21.99 11.55 -20.05
C ILE A 202 21.25 11.63 -18.69
N PRO A 203 21.22 12.80 -18.02
CA PRO A 203 20.46 12.98 -16.79
C PRO A 203 18.95 12.78 -16.99
N ILE A 204 18.32 12.09 -16.04
CA ILE A 204 16.88 11.79 -16.04
C ILE A 204 16.17 12.86 -15.22
N ALA A 205 15.18 13.54 -15.81
CA ALA A 205 14.46 14.62 -15.17
C ALA A 205 12.99 14.30 -14.87
N THR A 206 12.41 13.29 -15.52
CA THR A 206 10.96 13.09 -15.55
C THR A 206 10.57 11.62 -15.52
N ASP A 207 9.35 11.37 -15.06
CA ASP A 207 8.62 10.10 -15.15
C ASP A 207 7.40 10.25 -16.03
N SER A 208 6.90 9.11 -16.52
CA SER A 208 5.68 9.03 -17.32
C SER A 208 4.53 8.59 -16.45
N LEU A 209 3.40 9.27 -16.55
CA LEU A 209 2.14 8.96 -15.88
C LEU A 209 1.08 8.72 -16.95
N PHE A 210 0.78 7.45 -17.22
CA PHE A 210 -0.20 7.07 -18.24
C PHE A 210 -1.61 7.11 -17.70
N VAL A 211 -2.54 7.64 -18.49
CA VAL A 211 -3.96 7.74 -18.14
C VAL A 211 -4.78 6.86 -19.08
N TYR A 212 -5.54 5.93 -18.51
CA TYR A 212 -6.51 5.11 -19.22
C TYR A 212 -7.89 5.25 -18.61
N PHE A 213 -8.89 5.32 -19.47
CA PHE A 213 -10.28 5.16 -19.06
C PHE A 213 -10.69 3.70 -19.10
N LYS A 214 -11.67 3.28 -18.29
CA LYS A 214 -12.28 1.96 -18.47
C LYS A 214 -13.15 1.93 -19.74
N SER A 215 -13.84 3.03 -20.04
CA SER A 215 -14.69 3.20 -21.21
C SER A 215 -14.74 4.66 -21.66
N MET A 216 -15.33 4.90 -22.83
CA MET A 216 -15.51 6.26 -23.38
C MET A 216 -16.48 7.13 -22.55
N ASP A 217 -17.19 6.54 -21.59
CA ASP A 217 -18.12 7.27 -20.70
C ASP A 217 -17.41 7.91 -19.50
N ALA A 218 -16.12 7.61 -19.28
CA ALA A 218 -15.34 8.20 -18.20
C ALA A 218 -15.09 9.69 -18.45
N HIS A 219 -15.07 10.46 -17.36
CA HIS A 219 -14.90 11.91 -17.41
C HIS A 219 -13.64 12.35 -16.65
N TYR A 220 -12.80 13.12 -17.32
CA TYR A 220 -11.63 13.77 -16.72
C TYR A 220 -11.99 15.20 -16.34
N PHE A 221 -11.73 15.55 -15.08
CA PHE A 221 -12.00 16.89 -14.54
C PHE A 221 -10.81 17.82 -14.82
N ASP A 222 -11.08 18.95 -15.49
CA ASP A 222 -10.06 19.93 -15.80
C ASP A 222 -9.40 20.50 -14.53
N ILE A 223 -8.07 20.40 -14.47
CA ILE A 223 -7.28 20.98 -13.40
C ILE A 223 -6.81 22.37 -13.82
N TYR A 224 -7.05 23.36 -12.96
CA TYR A 224 -6.66 24.73 -13.21
C TYR A 224 -5.41 25.10 -12.42
N LYS A 225 -4.42 25.65 -13.12
CA LYS A 225 -3.25 26.26 -12.50
C LYS A 225 -3.43 27.76 -12.44
N LYS A 226 -3.41 28.32 -11.22
CA LYS A 226 -3.39 29.76 -11.01
C LYS A 226 -2.07 30.36 -11.53
N LEU A 227 -2.17 31.45 -12.26
CA LEU A 227 -1.03 32.20 -12.76
C LEU A 227 -0.48 33.10 -11.65
N SER A 228 0.85 33.27 -11.62
CA SER A 228 1.50 34.19 -10.69
C SER A 228 1.15 35.66 -10.97
N GLN A 229 0.87 35.97 -12.23
CA GLN A 229 0.37 37.27 -12.68
C GLN A 229 -0.79 37.04 -13.63
N THR A 230 -1.86 37.82 -13.47
CA THR A 230 -3.01 37.79 -14.37
C THR A 230 -2.54 38.06 -15.79
N ARG A 231 -2.86 37.15 -16.71
CA ARG A 231 -2.58 37.38 -18.12
C ARG A 231 -3.58 38.38 -18.65
N GLU A 232 -3.11 39.53 -19.12
CA GLU A 232 -3.95 40.54 -19.75
C GLU A 232 -4.57 40.02 -21.06
N SER A 233 -5.63 40.68 -21.50
CA SER A 233 -6.25 40.37 -22.78
C SER A 233 -5.31 40.69 -23.93
N TYR A 234 -5.23 39.81 -24.92
CA TYR A 234 -4.43 40.05 -26.11
C TYR A 234 -5.07 39.45 -27.35
N TRP A 235 -4.68 39.96 -28.51
CA TRP A 235 -5.20 39.53 -29.80
C TRP A 235 -4.30 38.45 -30.38
N ARG A 236 -4.90 37.30 -30.72
CA ARG A 236 -4.19 36.18 -31.33
C ARG A 236 -4.69 35.92 -32.74
N ALA A 237 -3.77 35.54 -33.63
CA ALA A 237 -4.11 35.15 -35.00
C ALA A 237 -5.16 34.02 -35.00
N LEU A 238 -6.18 34.16 -35.86
CA LEU A 238 -7.27 33.22 -35.98
C LEU A 238 -6.92 32.05 -36.93
N ASP A 239 -5.94 32.24 -37.80
CA ASP A 239 -5.52 31.38 -38.90
C ASP A 239 -4.18 30.64 -38.63
N ASP A 240 -3.78 30.52 -37.36
CA ASP A 240 -2.46 29.99 -36.96
C ASP A 240 -2.42 28.49 -36.66
N SER A 241 -3.58 27.81 -36.66
CA SER A 241 -3.71 26.42 -36.21
C SER A 241 -3.22 25.43 -37.28
N SER A 242 -2.38 24.47 -36.89
CA SER A 242 -1.80 23.48 -37.81
C SER A 242 -2.83 22.48 -38.32
N GLY A 243 -2.74 22.10 -39.60
CA GLY A 243 -3.57 21.08 -40.23
C GLY A 243 -4.50 21.65 -41.29
N ILE A 244 -5.36 20.79 -41.84
CA ILE A 244 -6.31 21.14 -42.91
C ILE A 244 -7.73 20.91 -42.41
N ARG A 245 -8.58 21.93 -42.54
CA ARG A 245 -10.00 21.85 -42.22
C ARG A 245 -10.83 22.14 -43.47
N ARG A 246 -11.94 21.43 -43.64
CA ARG A 246 -12.89 21.64 -44.75
C ARG A 246 -14.24 22.14 -44.20
N PRO A 247 -14.84 23.19 -44.80
CA PRO A 247 -14.25 24.08 -45.79
C PRO A 247 -13.06 24.88 -45.19
N PRO A 248 -12.02 25.22 -45.98
CA PRO A 248 -10.87 25.99 -45.49
C PRO A 248 -11.19 27.46 -45.24
N GLU A 249 -12.10 28.05 -46.01
CA GLU A 249 -12.46 29.46 -45.95
C GLU A 249 -13.36 29.83 -44.77
N ARG A 250 -13.25 31.07 -44.30
CA ARG A 250 -14.17 31.68 -43.32
C ARG A 250 -14.59 33.07 -43.77
N LYS A 251 -15.84 33.44 -43.48
CA LYS A 251 -16.35 34.79 -43.65
C LYS A 251 -16.12 35.57 -42.36
N ILE A 252 -15.30 36.62 -42.42
CA ILE A 252 -14.91 37.41 -41.25
C ILE A 252 -15.07 38.88 -41.64
N LEU A 253 -15.92 39.61 -40.90
CA LEU A 253 -16.23 41.02 -41.15
C LEU A 253 -16.58 41.31 -42.62
N GLY A 254 -17.41 40.45 -43.20
CA GLY A 254 -17.88 40.57 -44.59
C GLY A 254 -16.88 40.12 -45.67
N LYS A 255 -15.63 39.80 -45.32
CA LYS A 255 -14.60 39.31 -46.26
C LYS A 255 -14.37 37.81 -46.11
N VAL A 256 -14.05 37.14 -47.22
CA VAL A 256 -13.67 35.73 -47.21
C VAL A 256 -12.16 35.62 -47.03
N PHE A 257 -11.72 34.88 -46.03
CA PHE A 257 -10.32 34.62 -45.75
C PHE A 257 -9.98 33.14 -45.94
N TYR A 258 -8.75 32.90 -46.40
CA TYR A 258 -8.14 31.56 -46.48
C TYR A 258 -6.94 31.50 -45.54
N PRO A 259 -6.75 30.38 -44.82
CA PRO A 259 -5.60 30.22 -43.95
C PRO A 259 -4.33 29.99 -44.78
N PRO A 260 -3.13 30.25 -44.23
CA PRO A 260 -1.87 29.91 -44.88
C PRO A 260 -1.76 28.40 -45.19
N PRO A 261 -0.93 28.00 -46.18
CA PRO A 261 -0.72 26.59 -46.49
C PRO A 261 -0.34 25.76 -45.25
N GLY A 262 -0.98 24.61 -45.08
CA GLY A 262 -0.78 23.72 -43.92
C GLY A 262 -1.42 24.20 -42.61
N LYS A 263 -2.21 25.28 -42.64
CA LYS A 263 -2.95 25.82 -41.50
C LYS A 263 -4.46 25.88 -41.75
N HIS A 264 -5.22 26.05 -40.67
CA HIS A 264 -6.65 26.28 -40.70
C HIS A 264 -7.09 27.32 -39.65
N PHE A 265 -8.32 27.82 -39.78
CA PHE A 265 -8.92 28.69 -38.76
C PHE A 265 -9.21 27.94 -37.46
N LYS A 266 -8.90 28.57 -36.32
CA LYS A 266 -9.10 28.00 -34.99
C LYS A 266 -10.55 27.62 -34.70
N PHE A 267 -11.50 28.44 -35.16
CA PHE A 267 -12.92 28.29 -34.87
C PHE A 267 -13.76 27.92 -36.12
N SER A 268 -14.92 27.32 -35.89
CA SER A 268 -15.95 27.11 -36.92
C SER A 268 -16.59 28.45 -37.30
N GLN A 269 -17.27 28.51 -38.45
CA GLN A 269 -17.95 29.74 -38.91
C GLN A 269 -18.92 30.25 -37.84
N ASN A 270 -19.81 29.40 -37.33
CA ASN A 270 -20.79 29.77 -36.29
C ASN A 270 -20.13 30.39 -35.04
N LYS A 271 -18.97 29.87 -34.61
CA LYS A 271 -18.26 30.42 -33.44
C LYS A 271 -17.55 31.73 -33.76
N ILE A 272 -17.10 31.90 -35.00
CA ILE A 272 -16.56 33.19 -35.47
C ILE A 272 -17.68 34.22 -35.51
N ASP A 273 -18.87 33.87 -36.00
CA ASP A 273 -20.03 34.76 -36.05
C ASP A 273 -20.44 35.25 -34.65
N ALA A 274 -20.56 34.34 -33.68
CA ALA A 274 -20.80 34.71 -32.28
C ALA A 274 -19.71 35.63 -31.70
N LEU A 275 -18.42 35.33 -31.95
CA LEU A 275 -17.33 36.19 -31.49
C LEU A 275 -17.29 37.55 -32.22
N MET A 276 -17.80 37.63 -33.46
CA MET A 276 -17.97 38.90 -34.17
C MET A 276 -19.08 39.74 -33.54
N GLU A 277 -20.21 39.13 -33.17
CA GLU A 277 -21.30 39.80 -32.43
C GLU A 277 -20.81 40.33 -31.07
N GLU A 278 -19.97 39.57 -30.38
CA GLU A 278 -19.34 39.99 -29.12
C GLU A 278 -18.23 41.06 -29.29
N GLY A 279 -17.89 41.48 -30.51
CA GLY A 279 -16.79 42.42 -30.76
C GLY A 279 -15.40 41.86 -30.47
N ARG A 280 -15.25 40.53 -30.41
CA ARG A 280 -14.02 39.80 -30.06
C ARG A 280 -13.24 39.30 -31.27
N ILE A 281 -13.59 39.76 -32.48
CA ILE A 281 -12.87 39.50 -33.72
C ILE A 281 -12.46 40.83 -34.33
N ARG A 282 -11.21 40.92 -34.80
CA ARG A 282 -10.72 42.08 -35.55
C ARG A 282 -9.84 41.65 -36.71
N ILE A 283 -9.64 42.55 -37.66
CA ILE A 283 -8.56 42.41 -38.65
C ILE A 283 -7.36 43.18 -38.12
N ASN A 284 -6.19 42.53 -38.07
CA ASN A 284 -4.95 43.19 -37.70
C ASN A 284 -4.63 44.29 -38.73
N PRO A 285 -4.46 45.56 -38.34
CA PRO A 285 -4.24 46.67 -39.27
C PRO A 285 -2.90 46.60 -40.01
N GLU A 286 -1.88 45.97 -39.45
CA GLU A 286 -0.54 45.87 -40.04
C GLU A 286 -0.44 44.69 -41.02
N THR A 287 -1.02 43.54 -40.67
CA THR A 287 -0.88 42.30 -41.44
C THR A 287 -2.09 41.96 -42.29
N GLY A 288 -3.22 42.64 -42.08
CA GLY A 288 -4.50 42.34 -42.73
C GLY A 288 -5.11 40.99 -42.32
N ARG A 289 -4.53 40.28 -41.35
CA ARG A 289 -4.97 38.93 -40.93
C ARG A 289 -6.01 38.98 -39.81
N PRO A 290 -6.97 38.05 -39.79
CA PRO A 290 -7.98 38.00 -38.75
C PRO A 290 -7.39 37.56 -37.41
N GLN A 291 -7.81 38.22 -36.34
CA GLN A 291 -7.44 37.94 -34.95
C GLN A 291 -8.68 37.80 -34.08
N TYR A 292 -8.56 37.04 -32.99
CA TYR A 292 -9.57 36.96 -31.93
C TYR A 292 -9.01 37.42 -30.59
N LEU A 293 -9.88 37.97 -29.75
CA LEU A 293 -9.54 38.46 -28.42
C LEU A 293 -9.52 37.30 -27.42
N VAL A 294 -8.32 37.01 -26.91
CA VAL A 294 -8.12 36.14 -25.76
C VAL A 294 -8.45 36.96 -24.52
N ALA A 295 -9.47 36.54 -23.77
CA ALA A 295 -9.87 37.18 -22.53
C ALA A 295 -8.75 37.10 -21.48
N PRO A 296 -8.71 38.04 -20.51
CA PRO A 296 -7.78 37.92 -19.41
C PRO A 296 -8.07 36.64 -18.62
N ALA A 297 -7.04 36.05 -18.06
CA ALA A 297 -7.17 34.83 -17.29
C ALA A 297 -6.23 34.88 -16.08
N ASP A 298 -6.75 34.50 -14.92
CA ASP A 298 -6.02 34.29 -13.68
C ASP A 298 -5.61 32.83 -13.49
N ALA A 299 -6.19 31.92 -14.26
CA ALA A 299 -5.82 30.50 -14.30
C ALA A 299 -5.79 29.94 -15.73
N ILE A 300 -5.04 28.86 -15.91
CA ILE A 300 -5.00 28.08 -17.15
C ILE A 300 -5.35 26.63 -16.88
N VAL A 301 -6.04 25.99 -17.81
CA VAL A 301 -6.21 24.53 -17.79
C VAL A 301 -4.84 23.88 -17.96
N LEU A 302 -4.49 23.02 -17.02
CA LEU A 302 -3.24 22.27 -17.00
C LEU A 302 -3.30 21.16 -18.05
N ASN A 303 -2.26 21.08 -18.89
CA ASN A 303 -2.13 20.04 -19.89
C ASN A 303 -1.30 18.85 -19.35
N SER A 304 -0.74 18.02 -20.23
CA SER A 304 0.09 16.87 -19.85
C SER A 304 1.46 17.22 -19.27
N ASN A 305 1.82 18.50 -19.14
CA ASN A 305 3.07 18.90 -18.50
C ASN A 305 2.83 19.28 -17.03
N TRP A 306 3.13 18.35 -16.11
CA TRP A 306 3.01 18.53 -14.66
C TRP A 306 4.37 18.72 -13.98
N THR A 307 5.36 19.24 -14.72
CA THR A 307 6.72 19.46 -14.19
C THR A 307 6.86 20.66 -13.25
N ASP A 308 5.76 21.38 -13.03
CA ASP A 308 5.71 22.52 -12.11
C ASP A 308 5.57 22.11 -10.63
N ILE A 309 5.21 20.86 -10.36
CA ILE A 309 5.25 20.26 -9.02
C ILE A 309 6.34 19.19 -8.94
N SER A 310 6.81 18.89 -7.73
CA SER A 310 7.68 17.73 -7.53
C SER A 310 6.84 16.46 -7.57
N GLY A 311 7.31 15.42 -8.27
CA GLY A 311 6.66 14.11 -8.25
C GLY A 311 6.97 13.27 -7.01
N TYR A 312 8.00 13.62 -6.23
CA TYR A 312 8.40 12.91 -5.03
C TYR A 312 8.51 13.85 -3.84
N SER A 313 8.31 13.31 -2.64
CA SER A 313 8.59 13.95 -1.36
C SER A 313 9.35 12.98 -0.44
N PHE A 314 9.84 13.45 0.71
CA PHE A 314 10.59 12.64 1.67
C PHE A 314 10.14 12.92 3.11
N THR A 315 8.83 13.05 3.29
CA THR A 315 8.24 13.52 4.56
C THR A 315 7.88 12.39 5.52
N SER A 316 7.82 11.14 5.06
CA SER A 316 7.53 9.96 5.87
C SER A 316 8.76 9.14 6.26
N GLY A 317 9.91 9.36 5.62
CA GLY A 317 11.07 8.47 5.71
C GLY A 317 11.02 7.29 4.74
N TYR A 318 9.93 7.12 3.98
CA TYR A 318 9.83 6.08 2.95
C TYR A 318 10.70 6.43 1.71
N PRO A 319 11.42 5.48 1.09
CA PRO A 319 12.45 5.76 0.06
C PRO A 319 11.93 6.33 -1.25
N THR A 320 10.65 6.11 -1.55
CA THR A 320 9.99 6.43 -2.83
C THR A 320 8.59 6.99 -2.60
N GLU A 321 8.49 8.00 -1.75
CA GLU A 321 7.21 8.62 -1.43
C GLU A 321 6.75 9.58 -2.54
N ASN A 322 5.57 9.30 -3.12
CA ASN A 322 4.87 10.22 -4.01
C ASN A 322 4.53 11.52 -3.26
N SER A 323 4.61 12.67 -3.93
CA SER A 323 4.22 13.95 -3.33
C SER A 323 2.69 14.06 -3.19
N GLU A 324 2.23 14.73 -2.14
CA GLU A 324 0.80 15.00 -1.97
C GLU A 324 0.26 15.89 -3.11
N ASP A 325 1.01 16.89 -3.57
CA ASP A 325 0.63 17.77 -4.68
C ASP A 325 0.33 16.99 -5.97
N LEU A 326 1.12 15.94 -6.27
CA LEU A 326 0.91 15.10 -7.43
C LEU A 326 -0.39 14.33 -7.29
N LEU A 327 -0.59 13.67 -6.16
CA LEU A 327 -1.76 12.83 -5.96
C LEU A 327 -3.03 13.64 -5.77
N GLU A 328 -2.93 14.87 -5.27
CA GLU A 328 -4.05 15.80 -5.24
C GLU A 328 -4.54 16.11 -6.65
N ARG A 329 -3.62 16.36 -7.60
CA ARG A 329 -3.98 16.54 -9.01
C ARG A 329 -4.58 15.30 -9.62
N VAL A 330 -3.99 14.12 -9.38
CA VAL A 330 -4.52 12.84 -9.87
C VAL A 330 -5.95 12.62 -9.37
N ILE A 331 -6.17 12.76 -8.06
CA ILE A 331 -7.46 12.48 -7.42
C ILE A 331 -8.52 13.49 -7.86
N LYS A 332 -8.19 14.78 -7.92
CA LYS A 332 -9.11 15.81 -8.44
C LYS A 332 -9.44 15.62 -9.92
N ALA A 333 -8.49 15.11 -10.71
CA ALA A 333 -8.68 14.92 -12.14
C ALA A 333 -9.54 13.68 -12.47
N GLY A 334 -9.54 12.68 -11.59
CA GLY A 334 -10.18 11.39 -11.84
C GLY A 334 -11.32 11.00 -10.90
N SER A 335 -11.69 11.84 -9.94
CA SER A 335 -12.76 11.54 -8.97
C SER A 335 -13.39 12.76 -8.31
N GLU A 336 -14.64 12.61 -7.87
CA GLU A 336 -15.37 13.59 -7.07
C GLU A 336 -15.35 13.27 -5.57
N SER A 337 -15.91 14.14 -4.74
CA SER A 337 -16.07 13.84 -3.30
C SER A 337 -16.98 12.63 -3.10
N GLY A 338 -16.64 11.74 -2.16
CA GLY A 338 -17.40 10.50 -1.89
C GLY A 338 -17.12 9.32 -2.83
N ASP A 339 -16.41 9.55 -3.94
CA ASP A 339 -15.96 8.48 -4.84
C ASP A 339 -14.99 7.52 -4.15
N LEU A 340 -14.89 6.30 -4.70
CA LEU A 340 -13.99 5.27 -4.23
C LEU A 340 -12.67 5.30 -5.00
N VAL A 341 -11.58 5.61 -4.30
CA VAL A 341 -10.20 5.61 -4.82
C VAL A 341 -9.47 4.37 -4.34
N ALA A 342 -8.65 3.74 -5.18
CA ALA A 342 -7.82 2.62 -4.75
C ALA A 342 -6.36 2.74 -5.16
N ASP A 343 -5.49 2.21 -4.30
CA ASP A 343 -4.06 2.06 -4.55
C ASP A 343 -3.58 0.71 -4.01
N PHE A 344 -3.29 -0.20 -4.93
CA PHE A 344 -2.84 -1.56 -4.60
C PHE A 344 -1.31 -1.68 -4.51
N PHE A 345 -0.61 -0.54 -4.50
CA PHE A 345 0.82 -0.37 -4.29
C PHE A 345 1.06 0.80 -3.33
N CYS A 346 0.29 0.86 -2.24
CA CYS A 346 0.12 2.11 -1.50
C CYS A 346 1.41 2.60 -0.84
N GLY A 347 2.37 1.71 -0.54
CA GLY A 347 3.69 2.07 -0.01
C GLY A 347 3.57 2.94 1.24
N SER A 348 4.04 4.18 1.15
CA SER A 348 3.93 5.14 2.26
C SER A 348 2.48 5.60 2.57
N GLY A 349 1.52 5.33 1.69
CA GLY A 349 0.11 5.67 1.88
C GLY A 349 -0.30 7.07 1.41
N THR A 350 0.52 7.75 0.60
CA THR A 350 0.22 9.12 0.12
C THR A 350 -1.12 9.19 -0.58
N THR A 351 -1.45 8.21 -1.43
CA THR A 351 -2.70 8.20 -2.21
C THR A 351 -3.91 8.19 -1.29
N LEU A 352 -3.89 7.31 -0.28
CA LEU A 352 -4.97 7.17 0.68
C LEU A 352 -5.12 8.41 1.55
N ALA A 353 -4.00 8.98 2.01
CA ALA A 353 -3.99 10.19 2.81
C ALA A 353 -4.56 11.40 2.05
N VAL A 354 -4.23 11.55 0.77
CA VAL A 354 -4.78 12.63 -0.05
C VAL A 354 -6.25 12.37 -0.40
N ALA A 355 -6.63 11.12 -0.68
CA ALA A 355 -8.03 10.74 -0.89
C ALA A 355 -8.89 11.09 0.34
N GLU A 356 -8.40 10.73 1.54
CA GLU A 356 -9.02 11.04 2.83
C GLU A 356 -9.19 12.56 3.03
N LYS A 357 -8.12 13.35 2.87
CA LYS A 357 -8.15 14.82 3.00
C LYS A 357 -9.12 15.48 2.01
N LEU A 358 -9.31 14.87 0.85
CA LEU A 358 -10.24 15.32 -0.17
C LEU A 358 -11.66 14.78 0.02
N GLY A 359 -11.94 13.97 1.05
CA GLY A 359 -13.27 13.43 1.32
C GLY A 359 -13.69 12.30 0.38
N ARG A 360 -12.74 11.49 -0.10
CA ARG A 360 -12.98 10.28 -0.89
C ARG A 360 -12.90 9.05 0.00
N ARG A 361 -13.66 8.01 -0.34
CA ARG A 361 -13.50 6.67 0.24
C ARG A 361 -12.29 6.00 -0.38
N TRP A 362 -11.62 5.12 0.35
CA TRP A 362 -10.42 4.47 -0.18
C TRP A 362 -10.23 3.01 0.21
N ILE A 363 -9.55 2.29 -0.68
CA ILE A 363 -9.00 0.95 -0.46
C ILE A 363 -7.51 0.98 -0.80
N GLY A 364 -6.67 0.68 0.19
CA GLY A 364 -5.23 0.57 0.04
C GLY A 364 -4.75 -0.86 0.25
N ALA A 365 -3.73 -1.28 -0.50
CA ALA A 365 -3.06 -2.55 -0.24
C ALA A 365 -1.55 -2.46 -0.47
N ASP A 366 -0.80 -3.23 0.32
CA ASP A 366 0.62 -3.44 0.13
C ASP A 366 1.05 -4.81 0.66
N LEU A 367 2.10 -5.36 0.06
CA LEU A 367 2.72 -6.62 0.51
C LEU A 367 3.53 -6.40 1.79
N SER A 368 4.12 -5.21 1.96
CA SER A 368 4.98 -4.87 3.07
C SER A 368 4.18 -4.51 4.32
N LYS A 369 4.37 -5.27 5.41
CA LYS A 369 3.85 -4.87 6.73
C LYS A 369 4.31 -3.49 7.14
N PHE A 370 5.54 -3.12 6.78
CA PHE A 370 6.09 -1.82 7.09
C PHE A 370 5.35 -0.70 6.33
N ALA A 371 5.04 -0.92 5.05
CA ALA A 371 4.22 0.00 4.27
C ALA A 371 2.82 0.17 4.88
N ILE A 372 2.18 -0.93 5.28
CA ILE A 372 0.88 -0.93 5.97
C ILE A 372 0.96 -0.15 7.29
N HIS A 373 1.97 -0.40 8.12
CA HIS A 373 2.18 0.32 9.38
C HIS A 373 2.45 1.81 9.17
N THR A 374 3.32 2.16 8.21
CA THR A 374 3.62 3.56 7.84
C THR A 374 2.37 4.28 7.36
N THR A 375 1.58 3.62 6.51
CA THR A 375 0.31 4.13 5.98
C THR A 375 -0.70 4.33 7.10
N ARG A 376 -0.88 3.35 7.99
CA ARG A 376 -1.74 3.45 9.18
C ARG A 376 -1.38 4.67 10.02
N LYS A 377 -0.10 4.80 10.38
CA LYS A 377 0.41 5.92 11.18
C LYS A 377 0.17 7.27 10.53
N ARG A 378 0.34 7.36 9.21
CA ARG A 378 0.05 8.56 8.42
C ARG A 378 -1.44 8.92 8.46
N LEU A 379 -2.33 7.96 8.25
CA LEU A 379 -3.79 8.16 8.26
C LEU A 379 -4.28 8.59 9.65
N LEU A 380 -3.79 7.94 10.70
CA LEU A 380 -4.11 8.28 12.09
C LEU A 380 -3.67 9.70 12.51
N GLY A 381 -2.73 10.29 11.79
CA GLY A 381 -2.27 11.66 11.98
C GLY A 381 -3.11 12.71 11.25
N ILE A 382 -4.12 12.31 10.48
CA ILE A 382 -5.04 13.22 9.79
C ILE A 382 -6.19 13.58 10.75
N PRO A 383 -6.42 14.87 11.08
CA PRO A 383 -7.58 15.29 11.84
C PRO A 383 -8.88 14.91 11.13
N GLY A 384 -9.86 14.39 11.86
CA GLY A 384 -11.16 13.99 11.33
C GLY A 384 -11.13 12.77 10.41
N CYS A 385 -10.07 11.95 10.47
CA CYS A 385 -9.95 10.75 9.65
C CYS A 385 -11.15 9.81 9.87
N GLN A 386 -11.79 9.40 8.77
CA GLN A 386 -12.93 8.50 8.77
C GLN A 386 -12.54 7.10 9.26
N PRO A 387 -13.48 6.36 9.88
CA PRO A 387 -13.23 5.00 10.35
C PRO A 387 -12.69 4.09 9.25
N PHE A 388 -11.70 3.27 9.60
CA PHE A 388 -11.09 2.33 8.67
C PHE A 388 -10.69 1.02 9.35
N GLU A 389 -10.52 -0.02 8.53
CA GLU A 389 -10.15 -1.36 8.95
C GLU A 389 -8.76 -1.68 8.43
N VAL A 390 -7.94 -2.27 9.29
CA VAL A 390 -6.72 -2.95 8.86
C VAL A 390 -7.05 -4.42 8.68
N LEU A 391 -6.98 -4.87 7.44
CA LEU A 391 -7.31 -6.24 7.04
C LEU A 391 -6.03 -6.99 6.70
N ASN A 392 -6.05 -8.29 6.94
CA ASN A 392 -5.03 -9.22 6.48
C ASN A 392 -5.70 -10.26 5.59
N LEU A 393 -5.09 -10.57 4.45
CA LEU A 393 -5.59 -11.64 3.60
C LEU A 393 -5.28 -13.01 4.25
N GLY A 394 -6.33 -13.80 4.51
CA GLY A 394 -6.17 -15.15 5.05
C GLY A 394 -5.22 -16.00 4.19
N LYS A 395 -4.30 -16.72 4.82
CA LYS A 395 -3.15 -17.35 4.15
C LYS A 395 -3.58 -18.46 3.17
N TYR A 396 -3.37 -18.24 1.86
CA TYR A 396 -3.49 -19.24 0.79
C TYR A 396 -2.70 -20.53 1.06
N GLU A 397 -1.54 -20.41 1.70
CA GLU A 397 -0.60 -21.52 1.90
C GLU A 397 -1.03 -22.48 3.00
N LYS A 398 -1.81 -22.04 3.99
CA LYS A 398 -2.41 -22.94 4.99
C LYS A 398 -3.37 -23.94 4.32
N ALA A 399 -4.18 -23.47 3.37
CA ALA A 399 -5.10 -24.31 2.60
C ALA A 399 -4.35 -25.35 1.73
N LYS A 400 -3.27 -24.95 1.05
CA LYS A 400 -2.43 -25.88 0.27
C LYS A 400 -1.62 -26.86 1.11
N LEU A 401 -1.10 -26.45 2.27
CA LEU A 401 -0.41 -27.35 3.21
C LEU A 401 -1.37 -28.41 3.74
N LYS A 402 -2.63 -28.03 4.01
CA LYS A 402 -3.68 -28.94 4.49
C LYS A 402 -4.11 -29.97 3.44
N GLU A 403 -4.19 -29.59 2.16
CA GLU A 403 -4.42 -30.54 1.06
C GLU A 403 -3.29 -31.58 0.90
N ASN A 404 -2.09 -31.27 1.38
CA ASN A 404 -0.90 -32.12 1.26
C ASN A 404 -0.60 -32.99 2.50
N GLY A 405 -1.43 -32.92 3.56
CA GLY A 405 -1.35 -33.74 4.77
C GLY A 405 -0.45 -33.20 5.89
N VAL A 406 -0.85 -33.42 7.15
CA VAL A 406 -0.21 -32.90 8.39
C VAL A 406 1.27 -33.26 8.50
N SER A 407 1.65 -34.48 8.08
CA SER A 407 3.06 -34.92 8.10
C SER A 407 3.96 -34.03 7.25
N ARG A 408 3.47 -33.60 6.07
CA ARG A 408 4.26 -32.79 5.13
C ARG A 408 4.49 -31.37 5.65
N TYR A 409 3.55 -30.85 6.45
CA TYR A 409 3.69 -29.58 7.16
C TYR A 409 4.76 -29.67 8.25
N ILE A 410 4.70 -30.71 9.08
CA ILE A 410 5.69 -30.93 10.16
C ILE A 410 7.10 -31.05 9.56
N ASP A 411 7.26 -31.89 8.53
CA ASP A 411 8.55 -32.08 7.84
C ASP A 411 9.08 -30.76 7.26
N PHE A 412 8.20 -29.95 6.67
CA PHE A 412 8.54 -28.64 6.13
C PHE A 412 9.05 -27.66 7.20
N ILE A 413 8.34 -27.56 8.33
CA ILE A 413 8.75 -26.68 9.43
C ILE A 413 10.04 -27.16 10.09
N LEU A 414 10.23 -28.49 10.24
CA LEU A 414 11.47 -29.06 10.75
C LEU A 414 12.65 -28.75 9.83
N GLU A 415 12.47 -28.89 8.52
CA GLU A 415 13.50 -28.57 7.53
C GLU A 415 13.89 -27.09 7.61
N LEU A 416 12.91 -26.18 7.62
CA LEU A 416 13.16 -24.74 7.77
C LEU A 416 13.83 -24.42 9.11
N TYR A 417 13.39 -25.06 10.20
CA TYR A 417 13.99 -24.87 11.51
C TYR A 417 15.36 -25.55 11.65
N ARG A 418 15.78 -26.37 10.67
CA ARG A 418 16.99 -27.20 10.72
C ARG A 418 17.00 -28.15 11.92
N ALA A 419 15.84 -28.75 12.19
CA ALA A 419 15.67 -29.79 13.19
C ALA A 419 15.61 -31.16 12.50
N GLU A 420 16.21 -32.16 13.13
CA GLU A 420 16.12 -33.56 12.68
C GLU A 420 14.74 -34.12 13.03
N PRO A 421 14.02 -34.75 12.09
CA PRO A 421 12.71 -35.33 12.36
C PRO A 421 12.81 -36.49 13.35
N LEU A 422 11.81 -36.58 14.21
CA LEU A 422 11.70 -37.58 15.26
C LEU A 422 10.39 -38.36 15.09
N SER A 423 10.43 -39.66 15.36
CA SER A 423 9.25 -40.53 15.30
C SER A 423 9.08 -41.29 16.61
N GLY A 424 7.85 -41.74 16.89
CA GLY A 424 7.52 -42.51 18.10
C GLY A 424 7.05 -41.66 19.30
N TYR A 425 6.83 -40.36 19.11
CA TYR A 425 6.25 -39.45 20.10
C TYR A 425 4.93 -38.88 19.58
N THR A 426 4.09 -38.44 20.51
CA THR A 426 2.74 -37.95 20.23
C THR A 426 2.73 -36.46 19.92
N THR A 427 3.54 -35.69 20.65
CA THR A 427 3.65 -34.23 20.54
C THR A 427 5.04 -33.78 20.08
N LEU A 428 6.08 -34.59 20.27
CA LEU A 428 7.43 -34.23 19.84
C LEU A 428 7.67 -34.62 18.38
N HIS A 429 8.07 -33.64 17.57
CA HIS A 429 8.20 -33.78 16.13
C HIS A 429 9.65 -33.82 15.64
N GLY A 430 10.59 -33.23 16.40
CA GLY A 430 11.99 -33.20 15.99
C GLY A 430 12.97 -32.88 17.10
N LYS A 431 14.25 -32.74 16.73
CA LYS A 431 15.35 -32.44 17.64
C LYS A 431 16.35 -31.48 17.00
N LYS A 432 16.80 -30.48 17.76
CA LYS A 432 17.80 -29.50 17.32
C LYS A 432 18.75 -29.16 18.46
N ALA A 433 20.06 -29.34 18.23
CA ALA A 433 21.12 -28.99 19.19
C ALA A 433 20.86 -29.48 20.63
N GLY A 434 20.28 -30.68 20.78
CA GLY A 434 19.98 -31.29 22.10
C GLY A 434 18.64 -30.88 22.72
N ARG A 435 17.87 -29.98 22.10
CA ARG A 435 16.50 -29.63 22.49
C ARG A 435 15.50 -30.40 21.62
N MET A 436 14.41 -30.87 22.22
CA MET A 436 13.29 -31.42 21.44
C MET A 436 12.47 -30.30 20.82
N VAL A 437 11.72 -30.60 19.77
CA VAL A 437 10.94 -29.63 19.00
C VAL A 437 9.51 -30.12 18.90
N HIS A 438 8.59 -29.29 19.37
CA HIS A 438 7.16 -29.40 19.13
C HIS A 438 6.73 -28.34 18.12
N ILE A 439 5.76 -28.66 17.27
CA ILE A 439 5.26 -27.80 16.20
C ILE A 439 3.74 -27.81 16.33
N GLY A 440 3.17 -26.66 16.67
CA GLY A 440 1.73 -26.48 16.78
C GLY A 440 1.04 -26.64 15.44
N ASP A 441 -0.27 -26.87 15.49
CA ASP A 441 -1.12 -27.03 14.31
C ASP A 441 -1.01 -25.81 13.38
N VAL A 442 -1.22 -26.06 12.08
CA VAL A 442 -1.27 -25.02 11.06
C VAL A 442 -2.44 -24.06 11.27
N ASP A 443 -3.56 -24.53 11.82
CA ASP A 443 -4.81 -23.76 11.91
C ASP A 443 -5.18 -23.28 13.32
N SER A 444 -4.48 -23.70 14.37
CA SER A 444 -4.75 -23.27 15.74
C SER A 444 -3.59 -22.51 16.35
N ILE A 445 -3.92 -21.73 17.39
CA ILE A 445 -2.93 -21.17 18.30
C ILE A 445 -2.39 -22.30 19.19
N VAL A 446 -1.14 -22.19 19.63
CA VAL A 446 -0.59 -23.10 20.63
C VAL A 446 -1.17 -22.76 22.00
N THR A 447 -1.76 -23.75 22.67
CA THR A 447 -2.49 -23.56 23.95
C THR A 447 -1.69 -23.99 25.18
N GLU A 448 -2.08 -23.52 26.38
CA GLU A 448 -1.52 -23.98 27.66
C GLU A 448 -1.61 -25.50 27.78
N ARG A 449 -2.76 -26.07 27.39
CA ARG A 449 -3.00 -27.52 27.43
C ARG A 449 -1.98 -28.27 26.57
N GLU A 450 -1.77 -27.82 25.34
CA GLU A 450 -0.82 -28.41 24.40
C GLU A 450 0.63 -28.33 24.90
N ILE A 451 1.02 -27.21 25.51
CA ILE A 451 2.33 -27.08 26.16
C ILE A 451 2.47 -28.07 27.32
N ARG A 452 1.45 -28.17 28.19
CA ARG A 452 1.48 -29.11 29.33
C ARG A 452 1.59 -30.57 28.88
N GLU A 453 0.88 -30.94 27.81
CA GLU A 453 0.97 -32.28 27.21
C GLU A 453 2.38 -32.54 26.66
N THR A 454 2.93 -31.57 25.94
CA THR A 454 4.29 -31.62 25.38
C THR A 454 5.37 -31.77 26.47
N VAL A 455 5.24 -30.99 27.54
CA VAL A 455 6.19 -31.00 28.66
C VAL A 455 6.12 -32.30 29.44
N LYS A 456 4.92 -32.86 29.64
CA LYS A 456 4.74 -34.19 30.24
C LYS A 456 5.42 -35.27 29.41
N GLU A 457 5.26 -35.25 28.10
CA GLU A 457 5.92 -36.20 27.21
C GLU A 457 7.44 -36.05 27.25
N CYS A 458 7.96 -34.81 27.31
CA CYS A 458 9.38 -34.54 27.52
C CYS A 458 9.90 -35.14 28.83
N ALA A 459 9.18 -34.96 29.94
CA ALA A 459 9.56 -35.50 31.24
C ALA A 459 9.60 -37.04 31.24
N LEU A 460 8.60 -37.69 30.63
CA LEU A 460 8.56 -39.15 30.46
C LEU A 460 9.71 -39.67 29.60
N ALA A 461 10.12 -38.90 28.59
CA ALA A 461 11.25 -39.19 27.71
C ALA A 461 12.62 -38.85 28.32
N GLY A 462 12.68 -38.29 29.54
CA GLY A 462 13.93 -37.86 30.19
C GLY A 462 14.57 -36.62 29.55
N VAL A 463 13.79 -35.84 28.80
CA VAL A 463 14.21 -34.63 28.08
C VAL A 463 14.09 -33.41 29.01
N LYS A 464 15.13 -32.57 29.05
CA LYS A 464 15.19 -31.39 29.93
C LYS A 464 14.90 -30.06 29.22
N SER A 465 14.65 -30.07 27.92
CA SER A 465 14.41 -28.86 27.14
C SER A 465 13.64 -29.10 25.85
N VAL A 466 12.70 -28.21 25.56
CA VAL A 466 11.85 -28.24 24.36
C VAL A 466 11.66 -26.85 23.76
N ASP A 467 11.69 -26.76 22.43
CA ASP A 467 11.26 -25.61 21.64
C ASP A 467 9.85 -25.88 21.12
N VAL A 468 8.94 -24.94 21.37
CA VAL A 468 7.53 -25.03 20.97
C VAL A 468 7.31 -24.01 19.86
N LEU A 469 7.17 -24.49 18.64
CA LEU A 469 7.01 -23.66 17.44
C LEU A 469 5.53 -23.46 17.15
N GLY A 470 5.07 -22.21 17.07
CA GLY A 470 3.67 -21.89 16.79
C GLY A 470 3.52 -20.71 15.84
N TRP A 471 2.45 -20.69 15.06
CA TRP A 471 2.08 -19.51 14.27
C TRP A 471 1.63 -18.35 15.17
N ASP A 472 0.95 -18.71 16.24
CA ASP A 472 0.47 -17.83 17.30
C ASP A 472 0.32 -18.63 18.60
N PHE A 473 0.19 -17.94 19.73
CA PHE A 473 0.14 -18.56 21.06
C PHE A 473 -1.04 -18.01 21.87
N GLU A 474 -1.58 -18.84 22.77
CA GLU A 474 -2.63 -18.44 23.70
C GLU A 474 -2.22 -17.22 24.54
N MET A 475 -3.18 -16.31 24.76
CA MET A 475 -2.92 -15.06 25.48
C MET A 475 -2.51 -15.33 26.93
N GLY A 476 -1.44 -14.68 27.39
CA GLY A 476 -0.91 -14.86 28.75
C GLY A 476 -0.05 -16.12 28.92
N LEU A 477 0.09 -16.97 27.89
CA LEU A 477 0.89 -18.19 27.96
C LEU A 477 2.36 -17.90 28.29
N HIS A 478 2.91 -16.79 27.80
CA HIS A 478 4.27 -16.35 28.11
C HIS A 478 4.54 -16.24 29.62
N ASP A 479 3.58 -15.73 30.39
CA ASP A 479 3.74 -15.54 31.84
C ASP A 479 3.61 -16.87 32.61
N LEU A 480 3.12 -17.93 31.95
CA LEU A 480 2.88 -19.26 32.53
C LEU A 480 3.96 -20.28 32.15
N VAL A 481 4.68 -20.06 31.05
CA VAL A 481 5.62 -21.04 30.49
C VAL A 481 6.71 -21.45 31.49
N ASP A 482 7.32 -20.50 32.20
CA ASP A 482 8.35 -20.82 33.19
C ASP A 482 7.79 -21.70 34.32
N ARG A 483 6.59 -21.37 34.81
CA ARG A 483 5.90 -22.14 35.85
C ARG A 483 5.60 -23.57 35.39
N ILE A 484 5.10 -23.73 34.17
CA ILE A 484 4.79 -25.05 33.58
C ILE A 484 6.07 -25.86 33.40
N GLY A 485 7.16 -25.22 32.98
CA GLY A 485 8.47 -25.85 32.84
C GLY A 485 9.03 -26.36 34.16
N ASP A 486 8.93 -25.55 35.22
CA ASP A 486 9.43 -25.89 36.55
C ASP A 486 8.70 -27.10 37.18
N GLU A 487 7.38 -27.23 36.95
CA GLU A 487 6.59 -28.39 37.43
C GLU A 487 7.17 -29.74 36.99
N HIS A 488 7.83 -29.78 35.84
CA HIS A 488 8.38 -31.00 35.25
C HIS A 488 9.91 -30.93 35.02
N SER A 489 10.58 -29.88 35.52
CA SER A 489 12.02 -29.63 35.31
C SER A 489 12.44 -29.63 33.83
N VAL A 490 11.59 -29.07 32.95
CA VAL A 490 11.82 -28.94 31.50
C VAL A 490 11.90 -27.46 31.13
N ARG A 491 12.98 -27.03 30.47
CA ARG A 491 13.10 -25.65 29.96
C ARG A 491 12.36 -25.49 28.64
N ILE A 492 11.32 -24.68 28.65
CA ILE A 492 10.48 -24.40 27.48
C ILE A 492 10.95 -23.11 26.81
N ARG A 493 10.97 -23.09 25.48
CA ARG A 493 11.20 -21.90 24.66
C ARG A 493 10.09 -21.79 23.64
N LEU A 494 9.36 -20.68 23.65
CA LEU A 494 8.35 -20.40 22.64
C LEU A 494 9.01 -19.74 21.44
N VAL A 495 8.84 -20.34 20.27
CA VAL A 495 9.46 -19.88 19.03
C VAL A 495 8.35 -19.57 18.05
N GLN A 496 8.23 -18.32 17.63
CA GLN A 496 7.24 -17.97 16.64
C GLN A 496 7.70 -18.47 15.27
N ILE A 497 6.85 -19.25 14.60
CA ILE A 497 7.09 -19.62 13.21
C ILE A 497 6.95 -18.33 12.39
N PRO A 498 8.05 -17.88 11.75
CA PRO A 498 8.02 -16.66 10.96
C PRO A 498 6.96 -16.81 9.88
N ARG A 499 6.12 -15.79 9.68
CA ARG A 499 5.06 -15.83 8.64
C ARG A 499 5.68 -16.03 7.26
N GLU A 500 6.94 -15.62 7.11
CA GLU A 500 7.87 -15.81 6.01
C GLU A 500 8.09 -17.29 5.63
N ALA A 501 7.97 -18.22 6.58
CA ALA A 501 8.20 -19.64 6.35
C ALA A 501 7.25 -20.23 5.29
N LEU A 502 6.04 -19.69 5.13
CA LEU A 502 5.05 -20.26 4.21
C LEU A 502 5.33 -19.93 2.74
N GLU A 503 5.96 -18.77 2.49
CA GLU A 503 6.17 -18.23 1.13
C GLU A 503 7.51 -18.65 0.51
N VAL A 504 8.29 -19.45 1.24
CA VAL A 504 9.63 -19.90 0.84
C VAL A 504 9.53 -21.04 -0.17
N ARG A 505 9.80 -20.73 -1.44
CA ARG A 505 10.09 -21.76 -2.47
C ARG A 505 11.51 -22.28 -2.30
N ASP A 506 11.73 -23.53 -2.70
CA ASP A 506 12.93 -24.39 -2.47
C ASP A 506 14.33 -23.73 -2.44
N ALA A 507 14.54 -22.60 -3.12
CA ALA A 507 15.83 -21.91 -3.18
C ALA A 507 16.06 -20.82 -2.10
N ALA A 508 15.04 -20.43 -1.33
CA ALA A 508 15.17 -19.43 -0.25
C ALA A 508 15.19 -20.05 1.17
N ARG A 509 15.27 -21.39 1.26
CA ARG A 509 15.24 -22.16 2.52
C ARG A 509 16.41 -21.84 3.46
N GLU A 510 17.55 -21.38 2.93
CA GLU A 510 18.75 -21.11 3.74
C GLU A 510 18.67 -19.83 4.59
N GLU A 511 17.77 -18.90 4.27
CA GLU A 511 17.71 -17.57 4.88
C GLU A 511 16.63 -17.44 5.99
N VAL A 512 15.69 -18.38 6.10
CA VAL A 512 14.58 -18.30 7.07
C VAL A 512 15.10 -18.49 8.50
N LYS A 513 14.98 -17.44 9.31
CA LYS A 513 15.34 -17.46 10.73
C LYS A 513 14.08 -17.58 11.59
N PHE A 514 14.14 -18.43 12.61
CA PHE A 514 13.07 -18.62 13.59
C PHE A 514 13.42 -17.82 14.84
N PHE A 515 12.42 -17.17 15.44
CA PHE A 515 12.64 -16.14 16.44
C PHE A 515 11.93 -16.48 17.75
N ASP A 516 12.50 -15.96 18.85
CA ASP A 516 11.78 -15.89 20.12
C ASP A 516 10.55 -14.98 20.00
N LEU A 517 9.60 -15.08 20.92
CA LEU A 517 8.50 -14.11 21.02
C LEU A 517 8.98 -12.78 21.61
N ASN A 518 8.37 -11.68 21.17
CA ASN A 518 8.61 -10.36 21.78
C ASN A 518 8.09 -10.39 23.23
N TYR A 519 8.83 -9.80 24.16
CA TYR A 519 8.40 -9.69 25.57
C TYR A 519 7.77 -8.33 25.83
N LEU A 520 6.59 -8.32 26.46
CA LEU A 520 5.87 -7.11 26.85
C LEU A 520 5.46 -7.19 28.33
N GLU A 521 5.95 -6.24 29.13
CA GLU A 521 5.59 -6.09 30.54
C GLU A 521 4.72 -4.85 30.74
N LEU A 522 3.58 -5.05 31.42
CA LEU A 522 2.58 -4.02 31.69
C LEU A 522 2.37 -3.89 33.20
N GLU A 523 2.26 -2.65 33.67
CA GLU A 523 1.72 -2.35 34.99
C GLU A 523 0.30 -1.80 34.85
N HIS A 524 -0.58 -2.18 35.76
CA HIS A 524 -1.90 -1.58 35.83
C HIS A 524 -2.32 -1.32 37.28
N THR A 525 -3.06 -0.23 37.48
CA THR A 525 -3.64 0.14 38.77
C THR A 525 -5.09 0.54 38.58
N LEU A 526 -5.93 0.14 39.53
CA LEU A 526 -7.35 0.46 39.54
C LEU A 526 -7.65 1.35 40.75
N ASN A 527 -8.17 2.55 40.50
CA ASN A 527 -8.58 3.50 41.53
C ASN A 527 -10.05 3.85 41.34
N GLY A 528 -10.93 3.21 42.11
CA GLY A 528 -12.37 3.26 41.87
C GLY A 528 -12.70 2.72 40.48
N LYS A 529 -13.43 3.49 39.67
CA LYS A 529 -13.78 3.11 38.29
C LYS A 529 -12.71 3.44 37.24
N THR A 530 -11.55 3.95 37.66
CA THR A 530 -10.50 4.39 36.73
C THR A 530 -9.37 3.39 36.69
N LEU A 531 -9.22 2.69 35.57
CA LEU A 531 -8.08 1.84 35.27
C LEU A 531 -6.96 2.67 34.66
N THR A 532 -5.75 2.45 35.11
CA THR A 532 -4.53 3.04 34.54
C THR A 532 -3.58 1.93 34.12
N ILE A 533 -3.09 1.98 32.88
CA ILE A 533 -2.16 1.01 32.29
C ILE A 533 -0.88 1.74 31.91
N ALA A 534 0.27 1.15 32.21
CA ALA A 534 1.58 1.65 31.85
C ALA A 534 2.44 0.56 31.21
N LEU A 535 3.14 0.92 30.12
CA LEU A 535 4.21 0.12 29.56
C LEU A 535 5.42 0.17 30.51
N LYS A 536 5.87 -0.98 30.99
CA LYS A 536 6.99 -1.07 31.93
C LYS A 536 8.28 -1.51 31.26
N ASP A 537 8.18 -2.52 30.39
CA ASP A 537 9.32 -3.01 29.61
C ASP A 537 8.84 -3.64 28.29
N PHE A 538 9.70 -3.60 27.27
CA PHE A 538 9.45 -4.22 25.98
C PHE A 538 10.76 -4.64 25.33
N ILE A 539 10.87 -5.93 25.02
CA ILE A 539 12.06 -6.49 24.37
C ILE A 539 11.62 -7.07 23.04
N ILE A 540 12.16 -6.53 21.96
CA ILE A 540 12.06 -7.16 20.65
C ILE A 540 12.96 -8.38 20.62
N SER A 541 12.50 -9.45 19.99
CA SER A 541 13.25 -10.71 19.92
C SER A 541 14.52 -10.59 19.09
N ASN A 542 14.59 -9.60 18.18
CA ASN A 542 15.61 -9.55 17.13
C ASN A 542 16.32 -8.17 17.04
N PRO A 543 16.92 -7.63 18.12
CA PRO A 543 17.70 -6.39 18.05
C PRO A 543 18.90 -6.53 17.08
N GLU A 544 19.37 -7.76 16.88
CA GLU A 544 19.85 -8.38 15.64
C GLU A 544 19.93 -7.55 14.36
N TYR A 545 18.73 -7.28 13.85
CA TYR A 545 18.51 -6.68 12.53
C TYR A 545 18.79 -5.19 12.50
N LEU A 546 19.00 -4.59 13.67
CA LEU A 546 19.52 -3.24 13.75
C LEU A 546 21.03 -3.31 13.56
N PRO A 547 21.61 -2.48 12.66
CA PRO A 547 23.05 -2.28 12.59
C PRO A 547 23.64 -2.02 13.98
N GLU A 548 24.88 -2.45 14.21
CA GLU A 548 25.50 -2.37 15.53
C GLU A 548 25.49 -0.94 16.10
N GLU A 549 25.79 0.05 15.25
CA GLU A 549 25.71 1.50 15.56
C GLU A 549 24.34 1.98 16.04
N VAL A 550 23.27 1.26 15.66
CA VAL A 550 21.88 1.57 16.01
C VAL A 550 21.54 0.94 17.33
N ARG A 551 21.92 -0.32 17.53
CA ARG A 551 21.69 -1.06 18.77
C ARG A 551 22.36 -0.35 19.95
N GLU A 552 23.55 0.20 19.74
CA GLU A 552 24.27 1.01 20.74
C GLU A 552 23.56 2.34 21.09
N LYS A 553 22.71 2.84 20.20
CA LYS A 553 21.98 4.11 20.40
C LYS A 553 20.57 3.93 20.97
N VAL A 554 20.05 2.70 20.98
CA VAL A 554 18.80 2.39 21.70
C VAL A 554 19.10 2.42 23.19
N LYS A 555 18.50 3.38 23.92
CA LYS A 555 18.78 3.59 25.35
C LYS A 555 17.64 3.16 26.26
N LYS A 556 16.42 3.07 25.75
CA LYS A 556 15.22 2.73 26.51
C LYS A 556 14.35 1.75 25.72
N PHE A 557 13.62 0.89 26.41
CA PHE A 557 12.71 -0.08 25.77
C PHE A 557 11.67 0.58 24.87
N THR A 558 11.24 1.81 25.20
CA THR A 558 10.30 2.60 24.41
C THR A 558 10.80 2.91 23.00
N ASP A 559 12.12 2.84 22.76
CA ASP A 559 12.71 3.10 21.44
C ASP A 559 12.43 1.99 20.44
N TYR A 560 12.10 0.79 20.92
CA TYR A 560 11.66 -0.32 20.09
C TYR A 560 10.18 -0.27 19.74
N ILE A 561 9.41 0.62 20.38
CA ILE A 561 7.96 0.73 20.20
C ILE A 561 7.67 1.91 19.28
N ASP A 562 7.06 1.65 18.13
CA ASP A 562 6.63 2.72 17.24
C ASP A 562 5.16 3.11 17.47
N TYR A 563 4.35 2.15 17.91
CA TYR A 563 2.93 2.33 18.15
C TYR A 563 2.44 1.39 19.26
N TRP A 564 1.50 1.84 20.08
CA TRP A 564 0.72 0.93 20.93
C TRP A 564 -0.70 1.43 21.10
N ALA A 565 -1.61 0.50 21.34
CA ALA A 565 -3.03 0.77 21.50
C ALA A 565 -3.66 -0.12 22.58
N VAL A 566 -4.81 0.30 23.06
CA VAL A 566 -5.58 -0.38 24.09
C VAL A 566 -7.03 -0.49 23.65
N ASP A 567 -7.56 -1.70 23.77
CA ASP A 567 -8.98 -2.01 23.77
C ASP A 567 -9.39 -2.25 25.23
N PHE A 568 -10.12 -1.30 25.83
CA PHE A 568 -10.53 -1.36 27.23
C PHE A 568 -11.70 -2.32 27.48
N ASN A 569 -12.32 -2.86 26.44
CA ASN A 569 -13.48 -3.74 26.56
C ASN A 569 -13.47 -4.80 25.46
N TYR A 570 -12.38 -5.55 25.42
CA TYR A 570 -12.19 -6.63 24.47
C TYR A 570 -13.20 -7.76 24.76
N LYS A 571 -13.85 -8.29 23.72
CA LYS A 571 -14.94 -9.28 23.85
C LYS A 571 -14.63 -10.59 23.11
N ASP A 572 -13.36 -10.98 23.10
CA ASP A 572 -12.86 -12.13 22.36
C ASP A 572 -13.18 -12.08 20.84
N ASP A 573 -13.32 -10.87 20.30
CA ASP A 573 -13.64 -10.59 18.91
C ASP A 573 -12.46 -9.91 18.18
N THR A 574 -12.69 -8.80 17.48
CA THR A 574 -11.63 -8.05 16.81
C THR A 574 -11.07 -7.02 17.76
N PHE A 575 -9.78 -6.70 17.67
CA PHE A 575 -9.20 -5.60 18.44
C PHE A 575 -9.88 -4.27 18.08
N HIS A 576 -10.60 -3.69 19.03
CA HIS A 576 -11.25 -2.39 18.87
C HIS A 576 -10.35 -1.31 19.45
N ASN A 577 -9.75 -0.51 18.57
CA ASN A 577 -8.85 0.55 19.00
C ASN A 577 -9.65 1.66 19.71
N MET A 578 -9.59 1.67 21.04
CA MET A 578 -10.22 2.68 21.90
C MET A 578 -9.23 3.78 22.32
N TRP A 579 -7.94 3.46 22.35
CA TRP A 579 -6.89 4.41 22.65
C TRP A 579 -5.58 3.99 21.99
N GLN A 580 -4.75 4.95 21.61
CA GLN A 580 -3.47 4.69 20.97
C GLN A 580 -2.44 5.79 21.20
N SER A 581 -1.16 5.44 21.11
CA SER A 581 -0.02 6.35 21.13
C SER A 581 1.07 5.89 20.18
N PHE A 582 1.60 6.83 19.42
CA PHE A 582 2.70 6.64 18.47
C PHE A 582 3.47 7.94 18.32
N ARG A 583 4.73 7.82 17.89
CA ARG A 583 5.65 8.96 17.69
C ARG A 583 5.36 9.66 16.37
N THR A 584 5.30 10.98 16.35
CA THR A 584 5.22 11.77 15.10
C THR A 584 6.40 12.72 15.00
N ARG A 585 6.65 13.33 13.83
CA ARG A 585 7.67 14.37 13.70
C ARG A 585 7.43 15.58 14.61
N LYS A 586 6.17 15.86 14.97
CA LYS A 586 5.79 16.96 15.87
C LYS A 586 5.79 16.55 17.35
N HIS A 587 5.48 15.28 17.65
CA HIS A 587 5.41 14.72 18.99
C HIS A 587 6.22 13.42 19.06
N GLN A 588 7.51 13.56 19.38
CA GLN A 588 8.49 12.48 19.29
C GLN A 588 8.56 11.60 20.54
N SER A 589 7.96 12.03 21.66
CA SER A 589 7.81 11.21 22.87
C SER A 589 6.62 10.26 22.75
N LEU A 590 6.82 8.99 23.12
CA LEU A 590 5.74 8.02 23.25
C LEU A 590 5.10 8.16 24.63
N GLU A 591 3.80 8.45 24.71
CA GLU A 591 3.06 8.30 25.97
C GLU A 591 3.07 6.82 26.36
N THR A 592 3.65 6.50 27.52
CA THR A 592 3.76 5.12 28.02
C THR A 592 2.65 4.76 29.01
N LYS A 593 1.71 5.67 29.27
CA LYS A 593 0.68 5.50 30.29
C LYS A 593 -0.65 6.05 29.80
N VAL A 594 -1.73 5.31 30.07
CA VAL A 594 -3.11 5.71 29.77
C VAL A 594 -4.02 5.43 30.96
N SER A 595 -5.05 6.25 31.13
CA SER A 595 -6.12 6.02 32.10
C SER A 595 -7.47 6.03 31.40
N HIS A 596 -8.35 5.11 31.76
CA HIS A 596 -9.72 5.00 31.28
C HIS A 596 -10.68 4.84 32.46
N THR A 597 -11.82 5.53 32.42
CA THR A 597 -12.84 5.46 33.48
C THR A 597 -14.07 4.76 32.94
N TYR A 598 -14.46 3.65 33.57
CA TYR A 598 -15.63 2.88 33.19
C TYR A 598 -16.91 3.51 33.74
N GLU A 599 -18.00 3.42 32.98
CA GLU A 599 -19.32 3.89 33.41
C GLU A 599 -19.96 2.91 34.41
N GLU A 600 -19.85 1.61 34.12
CA GLU A 600 -20.39 0.52 34.93
C GLU A 600 -19.28 -0.25 35.67
N THR A 601 -19.63 -0.83 36.82
CA THR A 601 -18.75 -1.77 37.53
C THR A 601 -18.94 -3.16 36.95
N GLY A 602 -17.86 -3.92 36.81
CA GLY A 602 -17.92 -5.24 36.17
C GLY A 602 -16.56 -5.82 35.88
N LYS A 603 -16.57 -7.01 35.29
CA LYS A 603 -15.35 -7.67 34.79
C LYS A 603 -15.12 -7.24 33.36
N TYR A 604 -13.94 -6.68 33.11
CA TYR A 604 -13.52 -6.25 31.79
C TYR A 604 -12.23 -6.97 31.39
N GLN A 605 -12.15 -7.31 30.12
CA GLN A 605 -10.92 -7.77 29.49
C GLN A 605 -10.34 -6.60 28.70
N VAL A 606 -9.08 -6.30 28.97
CA VAL A 606 -8.36 -5.20 28.34
C VAL A 606 -7.23 -5.77 27.51
N LEU A 607 -7.29 -5.56 26.20
CA LEU A 607 -6.26 -6.02 25.28
C LEU A 607 -5.33 -4.86 24.94
N VAL A 608 -4.04 -5.03 25.21
CA VAL A 608 -3.00 -4.06 24.88
C VAL A 608 -2.20 -4.59 23.70
N LYS A 609 -2.14 -3.81 22.62
CA LYS A 609 -1.37 -4.11 21.41
C LYS A 609 -0.17 -3.18 21.33
N VAL A 610 1.03 -3.72 21.19
CA VAL A 610 2.27 -2.98 20.94
C VAL A 610 2.79 -3.38 19.57
N VAL A 611 3.20 -2.39 18.77
CA VAL A 611 3.77 -2.60 17.44
C VAL A 611 5.19 -2.05 17.45
N ASP A 612 6.13 -2.93 17.13
CA ASP A 612 7.54 -2.60 17.12
C ASP A 612 7.94 -1.75 15.90
N ILE A 613 9.18 -1.26 15.90
CA ILE A 613 9.79 -0.51 14.78
C ILE A 613 9.85 -1.27 13.45
N PHE A 614 9.63 -2.59 13.45
CA PHE A 614 9.56 -3.41 12.25
C PHE A 614 8.13 -3.63 11.74
N GLY A 615 7.12 -3.21 12.52
CA GLY A 615 5.71 -3.41 12.23
C GLY A 615 5.16 -4.75 12.71
N ASN A 616 5.80 -5.42 13.68
CA ASN A 616 5.25 -6.64 14.27
C ASN A 616 4.41 -6.31 15.50
N ASP A 617 3.24 -6.94 15.58
CA ASP A 617 2.30 -6.79 16.68
C ASP A 617 2.66 -7.75 17.83
N THR A 618 2.54 -7.28 19.07
CA THR A 618 2.65 -8.04 20.31
C THR A 618 1.46 -7.67 21.19
N ASN A 619 0.66 -8.65 21.59
CA ASN A 619 -0.57 -8.41 22.34
C ASN A 619 -0.42 -8.95 23.77
N LYS A 620 -1.00 -8.24 24.75
CA LYS A 620 -1.12 -8.70 26.14
C LYS A 620 -2.50 -8.39 26.69
N LEU A 621 -3.14 -9.42 27.23
CA LEU A 621 -4.47 -9.34 27.83
C LEU A 621 -4.34 -9.07 29.32
N ILE A 622 -5.16 -8.17 29.84
CA ILE A 622 -5.29 -7.86 31.27
C ILE A 622 -6.75 -8.05 31.65
N ASN A 623 -7.01 -8.86 32.67
CA ASN A 623 -8.35 -8.99 33.24
C ASN A 623 -8.46 -8.06 34.46
N VAL A 624 -9.47 -7.19 34.48
CA VAL A 624 -9.71 -6.26 35.59
C VAL A 624 -11.14 -6.38 36.09
N GLU A 625 -11.33 -6.19 37.38
CA GLU A 625 -12.64 -6.14 38.04
C GLU A 625 -12.82 -4.73 38.59
N VAL A 626 -13.64 -3.93 37.90
CA VAL A 626 -13.81 -2.48 38.08
C VAL A 626 -14.99 -2.16 39.00
#